data_AF-A0AB39RTN3-F1
#
_entry.id   AF-A0AB39RTN3-F1
#
_cell.length_a   1.000
_cell.length_b   1.000
_cell.length_c   1.000
_cell.angle_alpha   90.00
_cell.angle_beta   90.00
_cell.angle_gamma   90.00
#
_symmetry.space_group_name_H-M   'P 1'
#
loop_
_entity.id
_entity.type
_entity.pdbx_description
1 polymer ?
#
loop_
_entity_poly.entity_id
_entity_poly.type
_entity_poly.pdbx_seq_one_letter_code
_entity_poly.pdbx_strand_id
1 'polypeptide(L)'
;MIEALCLTKKSDEKTAVEECRTVRELLAGHGLKTLASDEASGVRAHLASCDACRDEYECLAAVPAHLSLLRDALACGKGRNTRTHTATRADCSHASRRHRRPHRATLTTQLTLSQWVNKTTSCLG
;
A
#
# COMPACT_ATOMS: atom_id res chain seq x y z
N MET A 1 5.35 3.92 -53.01
CA MET A 1 5.97 3.01 -52.02
C MET A 1 5.80 3.54 -50.58
N ILE A 2 4.56 3.77 -50.13
CA ILE A 2 4.29 4.26 -48.76
C ILE A 2 3.36 3.29 -48.00
N GLU A 3 2.49 2.58 -48.73
CA GLU A 3 1.50 1.66 -48.14
C GLU A 3 2.14 0.46 -47.40
N ALA A 4 3.30 -0.03 -47.86
CA ALA A 4 3.99 -1.15 -47.22
C ALA A 4 4.55 -0.80 -45.82
N LEU A 5 4.90 0.47 -45.55
CA LEU A 5 5.43 0.91 -44.25
C LEU A 5 4.34 1.17 -43.20
N CYS A 6 3.12 1.51 -43.64
CA CYS A 6 1.98 1.69 -42.74
C CYS A 6 1.45 0.36 -42.20
N LEU A 7 1.47 -0.70 -43.01
CA LEU A 7 0.99 -2.02 -42.64
C LEU A 7 1.90 -2.70 -41.61
N THR A 8 3.22 -2.52 -41.70
CA THR A 8 4.18 -3.09 -40.74
C THR A 8 4.08 -2.41 -39.38
N LYS A 9 4.05 -1.06 -39.33
CA LYS A 9 3.88 -0.28 -38.10
C LYS A 9 2.66 -0.70 -37.27
N LYS A 10 1.53 -0.94 -37.94
CA LYS A 10 0.28 -1.34 -37.28
C LYS A 10 0.33 -2.77 -36.73
N SER A 11 1.12 -3.64 -37.37
CA SER A 11 1.33 -5.01 -36.91
C SER A 11 2.25 -5.05 -35.69
N ASP A 12 3.35 -4.30 -35.71
CA ASP A 12 4.34 -4.26 -34.64
C ASP A 12 3.77 -3.69 -33.33
N GLU A 13 2.87 -2.71 -33.44
CA GLU A 13 2.18 -2.15 -32.27
C GLU A 13 1.15 -3.12 -31.67
N LYS A 14 0.45 -3.89 -32.52
CA LYS A 14 -0.47 -4.93 -32.05
C LYS A 14 0.26 -6.05 -31.31
N THR A 15 1.44 -6.45 -31.79
CA THR A 15 2.25 -7.47 -31.13
C THR A 15 2.81 -6.96 -29.81
N ALA A 16 3.28 -5.72 -29.74
CA ALA A 16 3.76 -5.12 -28.50
C ALA A 16 2.68 -5.04 -27.41
N VAL A 17 1.43 -4.73 -27.77
CA VAL A 17 0.30 -4.70 -26.84
C VAL A 17 -0.01 -6.09 -26.29
N GLU A 18 0.04 -7.12 -27.12
CA GLU A 18 -0.23 -8.49 -26.70
C GLU A 18 0.89 -9.05 -25.81
N GLU A 19 2.15 -8.74 -26.13
CA GLU A 19 3.30 -9.06 -25.27
C GLU A 19 3.21 -8.37 -23.91
N CYS A 20 2.78 -7.11 -23.85
CA CYS A 20 2.55 -6.45 -22.56
C CYS A 20 1.43 -7.14 -21.77
N ARG A 21 0.36 -7.60 -22.43
CA ARG A 21 -0.73 -8.32 -21.77
C ARG A 21 -0.25 -9.62 -21.15
N THR A 22 0.48 -10.44 -21.90
CA THR A 22 0.99 -11.72 -21.40
C THR A 22 1.96 -11.52 -20.24
N VAL A 23 2.85 -10.52 -20.34
CA VAL A 23 3.79 -10.21 -19.24
C VAL A 23 3.05 -9.76 -17.99
N ARG A 24 2.01 -8.93 -18.11
CA ARG A 24 1.16 -8.49 -16.98
C ARG A 24 0.53 -9.66 -16.23
N GLU A 25 0.05 -10.67 -16.94
CA GLU A 25 -0.51 -11.89 -16.35
C GLU A 25 0.54 -12.68 -15.55
N LEU A 26 1.81 -12.59 -15.93
CA LEU A 26 2.93 -13.30 -15.28
C LEU A 26 3.57 -12.53 -14.11
N LEU A 27 3.32 -11.22 -13.96
CA LEU A 27 4.02 -10.38 -12.96
C LEU A 27 3.86 -10.87 -11.52
N ALA A 28 2.67 -11.33 -11.14
CA ALA A 28 2.42 -11.83 -9.80
C ALA A 28 3.25 -13.09 -9.51
N GLY A 29 3.31 -14.03 -10.46
CA GLY A 29 4.14 -15.22 -10.36
C GLY A 29 5.63 -14.89 -10.35
N HIS A 30 6.05 -13.89 -11.13
CA HIS A 30 7.44 -13.42 -11.14
C HIS A 30 7.84 -12.85 -9.77
N GLY A 31 7.01 -11.97 -9.19
CA GLY A 31 7.26 -11.36 -7.87
C GLY A 31 7.30 -12.39 -6.74
N LEU A 32 6.51 -13.45 -6.85
CA LEU A 32 6.49 -14.57 -5.90
C LEU A 32 7.53 -15.66 -6.21
N LYS A 33 8.30 -15.51 -7.30
CA LYS A 33 9.30 -16.49 -7.77
C LYS A 33 8.72 -17.89 -8.03
N THR A 34 7.49 -17.95 -8.56
CA THR A 34 6.78 -19.21 -8.86
C THR A 34 6.82 -19.59 -10.34
N LEU A 35 7.33 -18.71 -11.20
CA LEU A 35 7.46 -18.98 -12.64
C LEU A 35 8.58 -19.97 -12.94
N ALA A 36 8.46 -20.67 -14.06
CA ALA A 36 9.58 -21.42 -14.62
C ALA A 36 10.73 -20.48 -15.02
N SER A 37 11.95 -21.02 -15.11
CA SER A 37 13.16 -20.21 -15.31
C SER A 37 13.14 -19.43 -16.64
N ASP A 38 12.64 -20.07 -17.69
CA ASP A 38 12.43 -19.54 -19.03
C ASP A 38 11.39 -18.40 -19.02
N GLU A 39 10.22 -18.61 -18.42
CA GLU A 39 9.18 -17.58 -18.28
C GLU A 39 9.70 -16.37 -17.48
N ALA A 40 10.39 -16.63 -16.36
CA ALA A 40 10.96 -15.58 -15.54
C ALA A 40 12.03 -14.78 -16.31
N SER A 41 12.82 -15.44 -17.17
CA SER A 41 13.78 -14.76 -18.03
C SER A 41 13.11 -13.88 -19.07
N GLY A 42 12.00 -14.34 -19.67
CA GLY A 42 11.22 -13.57 -20.64
C GLY A 42 10.61 -12.33 -20.01
N VAL A 43 10.03 -12.46 -18.82
CA VAL A 43 9.52 -11.32 -18.04
C VAL A 43 10.64 -10.32 -17.76
N ARG A 44 11.80 -10.76 -17.24
CA ARG A 44 12.94 -9.85 -16.99
C ARG A 44 13.41 -9.10 -18.24
N ALA A 45 13.49 -9.80 -19.37
CA ALA A 45 13.88 -9.19 -20.64
C ALA A 45 12.88 -8.11 -21.08
N HIS A 46 11.58 -8.37 -20.93
CA HIS A 46 10.55 -7.39 -21.26
C HIS A 46 10.54 -6.19 -20.30
N LEU A 47 10.71 -6.40 -18.99
CA LEU A 47 10.80 -5.29 -18.02
C LEU A 47 12.01 -4.37 -18.26
N ALA A 48 13.07 -4.88 -18.88
CA ALA A 48 14.23 -4.09 -19.26
C ALA A 48 13.95 -3.14 -20.44
N SER A 49 12.95 -3.43 -21.28
CA SER A 49 12.61 -2.63 -22.47
C SER A 49 11.27 -1.91 -22.38
N CYS A 50 10.37 -2.30 -21.48
CA CYS A 50 9.03 -1.74 -21.33
C CYS A 50 8.84 -1.06 -19.97
N ASP A 51 8.88 0.27 -19.97
CA ASP A 51 8.73 1.09 -18.77
C ASP A 51 7.36 0.89 -18.10
N ALA A 52 6.28 0.79 -18.88
CA ALA A 52 4.92 0.62 -18.34
C ALA A 52 4.78 -0.68 -17.54
N CYS A 53 5.32 -1.79 -18.04
CA CYS A 53 5.30 -3.07 -17.34
C CYS A 53 6.26 -3.06 -16.13
N ARG A 54 7.36 -2.33 -16.21
CA ARG A 54 8.29 -2.14 -15.09
C ARG A 54 7.65 -1.38 -13.94
N ASP A 55 6.99 -0.26 -14.23
CA ASP A 55 6.31 0.55 -13.21
C ASP A 55 5.20 -0.25 -12.51
N GLU A 56 4.44 -1.04 -13.26
CA GLU A 56 3.43 -1.95 -12.71
C GLU A 56 4.06 -3.02 -11.80
N TYR A 57 5.16 -3.63 -12.23
CA TYR A 57 5.90 -4.60 -11.42
C TYR A 57 6.43 -3.98 -10.12
N GLU A 58 7.01 -2.78 -10.16
CA GLU A 58 7.48 -2.06 -8.97
C GLU A 58 6.33 -1.73 -8.01
N CYS A 59 5.16 -1.32 -8.53
CA CYS A 59 3.97 -1.10 -7.72
C CYS A 59 3.53 -2.38 -6.99
N LEU A 60 3.52 -3.51 -7.68
CA LEU A 60 3.21 -4.82 -7.08
C LEU A 60 4.27 -5.24 -6.04
N ALA A 61 5.55 -5.03 -6.35
CA ALA A 61 6.66 -5.37 -5.47
C ALA A 61 6.68 -4.55 -4.16
N ALA A 62 6.07 -3.35 -4.16
CA ALA A 62 5.94 -2.53 -2.96
C ALA A 62 4.84 -3.01 -1.98
N VAL A 63 3.84 -3.77 -2.46
CA VAL A 63 2.68 -4.20 -1.64
C VAL A 63 3.10 -5.00 -0.39
N PRO A 64 4.00 -5.99 -0.44
CA PRO A 64 4.42 -6.74 0.75
C PRO A 64 5.04 -5.87 1.85
N ALA A 65 5.79 -4.83 1.49
CA ALA A 65 6.37 -3.89 2.45
C ALA A 65 5.27 -3.09 3.17
N HIS A 66 4.31 -2.55 2.42
CA HIS A 66 3.15 -1.85 2.99
C HIS A 66 2.33 -2.75 3.92
N LEU A 67 2.06 -4.01 3.51
CA LEU A 67 1.34 -4.96 4.36
C LEU A 67 2.12 -5.31 5.63
N SER A 68 3.45 -5.34 5.59
CA SER A 68 4.28 -5.55 6.78
C SER A 68 4.17 -4.38 7.75
N LEU A 69 4.27 -3.14 7.25
CA LEU A 69 4.09 -1.94 8.08
C LEU A 69 2.71 -1.89 8.76
N LEU A 70 1.65 -2.28 8.04
CA LEU A 70 0.30 -2.35 8.61
C LEU A 70 0.19 -3.42 9.71
N ARG A 71 0.79 -4.59 9.50
CA ARG A 71 0.84 -5.66 10.52
C ARG A 71 1.56 -5.19 11.78
N ASP A 72 2.70 -4.52 11.63
CA ASP A 72 3.48 -3.99 12.75
C ASP A 72 2.71 -2.92 13.51
N ALA A 73 2.07 -1.98 12.81
CA ALA A 73 1.24 -0.96 13.42
C ALA A 73 0.07 -1.55 14.23
N LEU A 74 -0.60 -2.57 13.70
CA LEU A 74 -1.68 -3.28 14.38
C LEU A 74 -1.18 -4.06 15.61
N ALA A 75 -0.01 -4.69 15.52
CA ALA A 75 0.61 -5.39 16.64
C ALA A 75 1.00 -4.41 17.77
N CYS A 76 1.58 -3.26 17.45
CA CYS A 76 1.95 -2.23 18.42
C CYS A 76 0.74 -1.53 19.06
N GLY A 77 -0.38 -1.39 18.34
CA GLY A 77 -1.63 -0.84 18.88
C GLY A 77 -2.23 -1.70 20.01
N LYS A 78 -2.06 -3.02 19.93
CA LYS A 78 -2.55 -3.97 20.95
C LYS A 78 -1.92 -3.76 22.33
N GLY A 79 -0.67 -3.27 22.40
CA GLY A 79 0.06 -3.04 23.65
C GLY A 79 -0.25 -1.73 24.39
N ARG A 80 -0.88 -0.75 23.73
CA ARG A 80 -1.22 0.55 24.36
C ARG A 80 -2.57 0.53 25.08
N ASN A 81 -3.54 -0.25 24.58
CA ASN A 81 -4.82 -0.41 25.26
C ASN A 81 -4.70 -1.21 26.56
N THR A 82 -3.79 -2.19 26.64
CA THR A 82 -3.65 -3.03 27.85
C THR A 82 -3.03 -2.30 29.03
N ARG A 83 -2.08 -1.37 28.82
CA ARG A 83 -1.47 -0.57 29.91
C ARG A 83 -2.41 0.49 30.48
N THR A 84 -3.41 0.91 29.72
CA THR A 84 -4.37 1.93 30.18
C THR A 84 -5.43 1.33 31.11
N HIS A 85 -5.66 0.01 31.06
CA HIS A 85 -6.63 -0.66 31.93
C HIS A 85 -6.05 -1.18 33.26
N THR A 86 -4.74 -1.35 33.38
CA THR A 86 -4.12 -1.78 34.66
C THR A 86 -3.73 -0.64 35.58
N ALA A 87 -3.74 0.61 35.12
CA ALA A 87 -3.50 1.79 35.96
C ALA A 87 -4.73 2.30 36.72
N THR A 88 -5.85 1.55 36.69
CA THR A 88 -7.10 1.94 37.36
C THR A 88 -7.59 0.85 38.32
N ARG A 89 -6.74 0.44 39.26
CA ARG A 89 -7.21 -0.15 40.52
C ARG A 89 -6.17 0.03 41.64
N ALA A 90 -6.34 1.16 42.33
CA ALA A 90 -6.08 1.42 43.74
C ALA A 90 -4.93 0.67 44.42
N ASP A 91 -3.88 1.43 44.75
CA ASP A 91 -3.65 1.63 46.18
C ASP A 91 -3.29 3.09 46.49
N CYS A 92 -3.92 3.61 47.53
CA CYS A 92 -3.95 5.02 47.89
C CYS A 92 -2.84 5.34 48.88
N SER A 93 -1.98 6.32 48.61
CA SER A 93 -1.35 7.13 49.68
C SER A 93 -0.84 8.49 49.18
N HIS A 94 -1.56 9.53 49.58
CA HIS A 94 -1.13 10.89 49.91
C HIS A 94 0.01 11.55 49.12
N ALA A 95 -0.35 12.52 48.25
CA ALA A 95 0.25 13.86 48.28
C ALA A 95 -0.58 14.86 47.45
N SER A 96 -1.17 15.83 48.14
CA SER A 96 -1.81 17.00 47.52
C SER A 96 -0.78 17.87 46.81
N ARG A 97 -0.92 18.05 45.49
CA ARG A 97 -0.36 19.21 44.78
C ARG A 97 -1.47 19.92 44.02
N ARG A 98 -1.97 20.99 44.65
CA ARG A 98 -2.72 22.05 43.96
C ARG A 98 -1.76 22.71 42.97
N HIS A 99 -2.06 22.67 41.67
CA HIS A 99 -1.84 23.81 40.76
C HIS A 99 -2.53 23.57 39.41
N ARG A 100 -3.50 24.46 39.13
CA ARG A 100 -4.01 24.96 37.83
C ARG A 100 -4.07 24.02 36.61
N ARG A 101 -5.32 23.78 36.20
CA ARG A 101 -5.84 23.61 34.82
C ARG A 101 -4.89 24.10 33.70
N PRO A 102 -4.85 23.34 32.60
CA PRO A 102 -5.53 23.83 31.41
C PRO A 102 -6.56 22.83 30.86
N HIS A 103 -7.68 23.42 30.40
CA HIS A 103 -8.69 22.78 29.59
C HIS A 103 -8.11 22.31 28.26
N ARG A 104 -8.06 21.00 28.05
CA ARG A 104 -8.42 20.39 26.77
C ARG A 104 -8.68 18.90 27.01
N ALA A 105 -9.91 18.59 27.39
CA ALA A 105 -10.42 17.24 27.29
C ALA A 105 -10.54 16.91 25.80
N THR A 106 -9.49 16.34 25.23
CA THR A 106 -9.57 15.70 23.92
C THR A 106 -10.36 14.42 24.12
N LEU A 107 -11.69 14.54 24.04
CA LEU A 107 -12.59 13.40 23.90
C LEU A 107 -12.13 12.64 22.66
N THR A 108 -11.47 11.51 22.84
CA THR A 108 -11.33 10.49 21.80
C THR A 108 -12.71 9.84 21.62
N THR A 109 -13.63 10.57 21.01
CA THR A 109 -14.82 9.99 20.41
C THR A 109 -14.33 9.00 19.34
N GLN A 110 -14.62 7.72 19.54
CA GLN A 110 -14.46 6.74 18.46
C GLN A 110 -15.32 7.21 17.29
N LEU A 111 -14.66 7.64 16.21
CA LEU A 111 -15.34 8.11 15.03
C LEU A 111 -15.90 6.89 14.30
N THR A 112 -17.18 6.96 13.93
CA THR A 112 -17.77 5.96 13.05
C THR A 112 -17.17 6.11 11.64
N LEU A 113 -17.24 5.03 10.85
CA LEU A 113 -16.71 5.00 9.48
C LEU A 113 -17.21 6.16 8.61
N SER A 114 -18.48 6.54 8.78
CA SER A 114 -19.11 7.68 8.11
C SER A 114 -18.53 9.05 8.51
N GLN A 115 -18.03 9.20 9.74
CA GLN A 115 -17.40 10.44 10.19
C GLN A 115 -15.97 10.60 9.66
N TRP A 116 -15.30 9.51 9.29
CA TRP A 116 -13.97 9.57 8.65
C TRP A 116 -14.03 10.12 7.22
N VAL A 117 -14.99 9.64 6.42
CA VAL A 117 -15.14 10.04 5.01
C VAL A 117 -15.45 11.53 4.88
N ASN A 118 -16.28 12.09 5.76
CA ASN A 118 -16.61 13.53 5.75
C ASN A 118 -15.43 14.42 6.16
N LYS A 119 -14.50 13.92 6.96
CA LYS A 119 -13.36 14.71 7.42
C LYS A 119 -12.29 14.85 6.32
N THR A 120 -12.17 13.87 5.42
CA THR A 120 -11.22 13.93 4.31
C THR A 120 -11.69 14.79 3.15
N THR A 121 -12.99 15.06 3.02
CA THR A 121 -13.54 15.95 1.98
C THR A 121 -13.52 17.43 2.38
N SER A 122 -13.35 17.73 3.68
CA SER A 122 -13.35 19.12 4.20
C SER A 122 -12.00 19.84 4.04
N CYS A 123 -10.96 19.18 3.55
CA CYS A 123 -9.62 19.77 3.33
C CYS A 123 -9.39 20.26 1.89
N LEU A 124 -10.45 20.34 1.07
CA LEU A 124 -10.41 20.85 -0.31
C LEU A 124 -11.16 22.18 -0.48
N GLY A 125 -11.18 23.01 0.56
CA GLY A 125 -11.71 24.38 0.54
C GLY A 125 -10.64 25.39 0.87
#